data_AF-A0A932LUD1-F1
#
_entry.id   AF-A0A932LUD1-F1
#
_cell.length_a   1.000
_cell.length_b   1.000
_cell.length_c   1.000
_cell.angle_alpha   90.00
_cell.angle_beta   90.00
_cell.angle_gamma   90.00
#
_symmetry.space_group_name_H-M   'P 1'
#
loop_
_entity.id
_entity.type
_entity.pdbx_description
1 polymer ?
#
loop_
_entity_poly.entity_id
_entity_poly.type
_entity_poly.pdbx_seq_one_letter_code
_entity_poly.pdbx_strand_id
1 'polypeptide(L)'
;MPEKPQDNSQAIPDQLMQIAQEQEGGAERVLGQIEVVQHSFEEIQSLAKECQEILRRIGVPSGELETLTSKLEEIGFHADNGAYNIQGAFDLYQYQDVVRQKLERVGRSLIEVSHYVLARLQPTEDHLPKLAPAGRDILHREPQMADVTKADADSVVAEFFAKALKEKAAKKTEG
;
A
#
# COMPACT_ATOMS: atom_id res chain seq x y z
N MET A 1 -16.90 -39.76 6.57
CA MET A 1 -17.33 -38.42 6.13
C MET A 1 -16.06 -37.69 5.71
N PRO A 2 -15.90 -37.30 4.45
CA PRO A 2 -14.71 -36.56 4.05
C PRO A 2 -14.85 -35.11 4.53
N GLU A 3 -13.85 -34.63 5.25
CA GLU A 3 -13.69 -33.23 5.62
C GLU A 3 -13.65 -32.39 4.34
N LYS A 4 -14.58 -31.43 4.20
CA LYS A 4 -14.48 -30.41 3.16
C LYS A 4 -13.20 -29.61 3.40
N PRO A 5 -12.38 -29.34 2.36
CA PRO A 5 -11.38 -28.29 2.47
C PRO A 5 -12.14 -27.00 2.79
N GLN A 6 -11.78 -26.34 3.89
CA GLN A 6 -12.22 -24.97 4.12
C GLN A 6 -11.74 -24.15 2.93
N ASP A 7 -12.72 -23.59 2.23
CA ASP A 7 -12.57 -22.72 1.08
C ASP A 7 -11.94 -21.40 1.58
N ASN A 8 -10.62 -21.40 1.79
CA ASN A 8 -9.81 -20.21 2.09
C ASN A 8 -9.62 -19.36 0.83
N SER A 9 -10.68 -19.22 0.04
CA SER A 9 -10.72 -18.43 -1.20
C SER A 9 -11.09 -16.98 -0.89
N GLN A 10 -10.40 -16.35 0.06
CA GLN A 10 -10.37 -14.88 0.07
C GLN A 10 -9.57 -14.45 -1.16
N ALA A 11 -10.11 -13.50 -1.92
CA ALA A 11 -9.40 -12.97 -3.07
C ALA A 11 -8.08 -12.37 -2.59
N ILE A 12 -6.99 -12.56 -3.36
CA ILE A 12 -5.66 -12.01 -3.05
C ILE A 12 -5.72 -10.52 -2.62
N PRO A 13 -6.55 -9.65 -3.22
CA PRO A 13 -6.75 -8.28 -2.75
C PRO A 13 -7.22 -8.15 -1.28
N ASP A 14 -8.14 -9.01 -0.84
CA ASP A 14 -8.69 -8.97 0.52
C ASP A 14 -7.64 -9.40 1.54
N GLN A 15 -6.84 -10.42 1.21
CA GLN A 15 -5.70 -10.87 2.03
C GLN A 15 -4.65 -9.75 2.18
N LEU A 16 -4.34 -9.03 1.10
CA LEU A 16 -3.42 -7.90 1.14
C LEU A 16 -3.96 -6.75 1.99
N MET A 17 -5.27 -6.49 1.93
CA MET A 17 -5.93 -5.49 2.78
C MET A 17 -5.89 -5.87 4.26
N GLN A 18 -6.13 -7.13 4.59
CA GLN A 18 -6.06 -7.62 5.97
C GLN A 18 -4.64 -7.55 6.52
N ILE A 19 -3.64 -7.97 5.74
CA ILE A 19 -2.23 -7.85 6.12
C ILE A 19 -1.87 -6.38 6.38
N ALA A 20 -2.31 -5.44 5.53
CA ALA A 20 -2.05 -4.02 5.73
C ALA A 20 -2.62 -3.50 7.06
N GLN A 21 -3.87 -3.86 7.40
CA GLN A 21 -4.51 -3.46 8.66
C GLN A 21 -3.84 -4.06 9.90
N GLU A 22 -3.48 -5.34 9.86
CA GLU A 22 -2.79 -6.00 10.97
C GLU A 22 -1.39 -5.40 11.20
N GLN A 23 -0.69 -5.05 10.12
CA GLN A 23 0.60 -4.37 10.18
C GLN A 23 0.47 -2.96 10.76
N GLU A 24 -0.57 -2.21 10.40
CA GLU A 24 -0.83 -0.87 10.94
C GLU A 24 -1.09 -0.90 12.47
N GLY A 25 -1.96 -1.79 12.95
CA GLY A 25 -2.19 -1.94 14.39
C GLY A 25 -1.01 -2.56 15.15
N GLY A 26 -0.17 -3.35 14.48
CA GLY A 26 1.12 -3.78 15.01
C GLY A 26 2.11 -2.62 15.18
N ALA A 27 2.11 -1.70 14.21
CA ALA A 27 3.02 -0.57 14.14
C ALA A 27 2.80 0.45 15.25
N GLU A 28 1.57 0.89 15.43
CA GLU A 28 1.23 1.84 16.49
C GLU A 28 1.62 1.31 17.88
N ARG A 29 1.42 0.00 18.12
CA ARG A 29 1.82 -0.62 19.38
C ARG A 29 3.33 -0.60 19.59
N VAL A 30 4.11 -0.91 18.56
CA VAL A 30 5.58 -0.88 18.64
C VAL A 30 6.08 0.55 18.88
N LEU A 31 5.54 1.53 18.18
CA LEU A 31 5.86 2.95 18.39
C LEU A 31 5.53 3.41 19.81
N GLY A 32 4.35 3.08 20.33
CA GLY A 32 3.99 3.42 21.71
C GLY A 32 4.91 2.76 22.75
N GLN A 33 5.38 1.52 22.50
CA GLN A 33 6.36 0.89 23.40
C GLN A 33 7.73 1.58 23.33
N ILE A 34 8.17 2.01 22.14
CA ILE A 34 9.41 2.75 21.96
C ILE A 34 9.38 4.06 22.76
N GLU A 35 8.28 4.82 22.70
CA GLU A 35 8.10 6.07 23.46
C GLU A 35 8.17 5.84 24.97
N VAL A 36 7.49 4.80 25.48
CA VAL A 36 7.53 4.44 26.90
C VAL A 36 8.94 4.08 27.36
N VAL A 37 9.69 3.33 26.55
CA VAL A 37 11.08 2.94 26.85
C VAL A 37 12.01 4.14 26.82
N GLN A 38 11.85 5.04 25.84
CA GLN A 38 12.61 6.28 25.76
C GLN A 38 12.43 7.14 27.01
N HIS A 39 11.18 7.39 27.41
CA HIS A 39 10.89 8.12 28.65
C HIS A 39 11.45 7.45 29.89
N SER A 40 11.43 6.11 29.95
CA SER A 40 12.02 5.37 31.07
C SER A 40 13.53 5.61 31.19
N PHE A 41 14.26 5.67 30.07
CA PHE A 41 15.69 5.98 30.08
C PHE A 41 15.97 7.43 30.50
N GLU A 42 15.18 8.38 30.00
CA GLU A 42 15.27 9.80 30.40
C GLU A 42 15.02 9.97 31.91
N GLU A 43 14.03 9.27 32.46
CA GLU A 43 13.70 9.31 33.88
C GLU A 43 14.81 8.68 34.74
N ILE A 44 15.37 7.53 34.33
CA ILE A 44 16.53 6.92 35.01
C ILE A 44 17.71 7.91 35.04
N GLN A 45 17.95 8.62 33.94
CA GLN A 45 19.02 9.62 33.87
C GLN A 45 18.77 10.79 34.84
N SER A 46 17.53 11.27 34.92
CA SER A 46 17.14 12.32 35.88
C SER A 46 17.33 11.87 37.32
N LEU A 47 16.82 10.67 37.66
CA LEU A 47 16.93 10.09 39.00
C LEU A 47 18.39 9.85 39.39
N ALA A 48 19.24 9.41 38.47
CA ALA A 48 20.67 9.23 38.73
C ALA A 48 21.35 10.58 39.06
N LYS A 49 21.03 11.64 38.31
CA LYS A 49 21.54 13.00 38.57
C LYS A 49 21.04 13.55 39.90
N GLU A 50 19.77 13.37 40.22
CA GLU A 50 19.19 13.79 41.51
C GLU A 50 19.85 13.06 42.68
N CYS A 51 20.09 11.75 42.56
CA CYS A 51 20.83 10.98 43.56
C CYS A 51 22.25 11.56 43.78
N GLN A 52 22.97 11.88 42.71
CA GLN A 52 24.30 12.49 42.82
C GLN A 52 24.26 13.85 43.54
N GLU A 53 23.27 14.69 43.25
CA GLU A 53 23.09 15.98 43.92
C GLU A 53 22.75 15.83 45.41
N ILE A 54 21.97 14.81 45.79
CA ILE A 54 21.72 14.47 47.19
C ILE A 54 23.02 14.02 47.87
N LEU A 55 23.80 13.14 47.23
CA LEU A 55 25.06 12.64 47.77
C LEU A 55 26.09 13.75 47.99
N ARG A 56 26.17 14.72 47.06
CA ARG A 56 27.05 15.91 47.20
C ARG A 56 26.74 16.73 48.46
N ARG A 57 25.49 16.73 48.94
CA ARG A 57 25.06 17.48 50.13
C ARG A 57 25.39 16.80 51.45
N ILE A 58 25.68 15.49 51.45
CA ILE A 58 25.87 14.70 52.69
C ILE A 58 27.21 15.01 53.39
N GLY A 59 28.13 15.75 52.74
CA GLY A 59 29.20 16.52 53.41
C GLY A 59 30.33 15.73 54.07
N VAL A 60 30.23 14.39 54.17
CA VAL A 60 31.30 13.54 54.69
C VAL A 60 31.86 12.69 53.54
N PRO A 61 33.07 13.01 53.04
CA PRO A 61 33.74 12.17 52.06
C PRO A 61 34.00 10.79 52.65
N SER A 62 33.54 9.74 51.96
CA SER A 62 33.88 8.34 52.26
C SER A 62 34.14 7.60 50.95
N GLY A 63 35.00 6.57 50.97
CA GLY A 63 35.25 5.75 49.78
C GLY A 63 34.00 5.02 49.28
N GLU A 64 33.04 4.75 50.16
CA GLU A 64 31.72 4.20 49.81
C GLU A 64 30.89 5.22 49.02
N LEU A 65 30.96 6.52 49.37
CA LEU A 65 30.27 7.60 48.67
C LEU A 65 30.87 7.83 47.27
N GLU A 66 32.20 7.74 47.13
CA GLU A 66 32.88 7.79 45.83
C GLU A 66 32.46 6.60 44.95
N THR A 67 32.43 5.40 45.52
CA THR A 67 31.99 4.18 44.82
C THR A 67 30.53 4.30 44.35
N LEU A 68 29.64 4.81 45.20
CA LEU A 68 28.24 5.02 44.86
C LEU A 68 28.07 6.09 43.78
N THR A 69 28.84 7.18 43.84
CA THR A 69 28.83 8.23 42.82
C THR A 69 29.25 7.67 41.46
N SER A 70 30.34 6.89 41.42
CA SER A 70 30.81 6.23 40.19
C SER A 70 29.76 5.28 39.61
N LYS A 71 29.05 4.51 40.45
CA LYS A 71 27.97 3.63 40.00
C LYS A 71 26.78 4.41 39.43
N LEU A 72 26.44 5.57 39.99
CA LEU A 72 25.40 6.44 39.43
C LEU A 72 25.80 7.04 38.07
N GLU A 73 27.08 7.37 37.89
CA GLU A 73 27.61 7.80 36.58
C GLU A 73 27.53 6.68 35.54
N GLU A 74 27.91 5.45 35.90
CA GLU A 74 27.75 4.27 35.04
C GLU A 74 26.28 4.06 34.65
N ILE A 75 25.34 4.18 35.60
CA ILE A 75 23.90 4.06 35.32
C ILE A 75 23.46 5.14 34.34
N GLY A 76 23.86 6.40 34.55
CA GLY A 76 23.56 7.50 33.65
C GLY A 76 24.08 7.25 32.23
N PHE A 77 25.32 6.77 32.12
CA PHE A 77 25.92 6.40 30.83
C PHE A 77 25.17 5.25 30.13
N HIS A 78 24.75 4.22 30.86
CA HIS A 78 23.95 3.14 30.30
C HIS A 78 22.55 3.61 29.87
N ALA A 79 21.94 4.54 30.61
CA ALA A 79 20.67 5.15 30.23
C ALA A 79 20.78 5.97 28.94
N ASP A 80 21.86 6.75 28.78
CA ASP A 80 22.13 7.52 27.56
C ASP A 80 22.30 6.60 26.33
N ASN A 81 23.06 5.51 26.49
CA ASN A 81 23.20 4.52 25.43
C ASN A 81 21.86 3.83 25.10
N GLY A 82 21.05 3.55 26.12
CA GLY A 82 19.70 3.00 25.95
C GLY A 82 18.80 3.93 25.14
N ALA A 83 18.78 5.22 25.49
CA ALA A 83 18.04 6.26 24.78
C ALA A 83 18.51 6.43 23.34
N TYR A 84 19.83 6.39 23.10
CA TYR A 84 20.38 6.47 21.74
C TYR A 84 19.97 5.26 20.88
N ASN A 85 20.05 4.06 21.44
CA ASN A 85 19.70 2.84 20.73
C ASN A 85 18.20 2.77 20.40
N ILE A 86 17.33 3.18 21.34
CA ILE A 86 15.89 3.18 21.09
C ILE A 86 15.50 4.23 20.04
N GLN A 87 16.18 5.38 20.02
CA GLN A 87 16.02 6.36 18.94
C GLN A 87 16.41 5.77 17.57
N GLY A 88 17.51 5.02 17.50
CA GLY A 88 17.88 4.31 16.27
C GLY A 88 16.84 3.25 15.85
N ALA A 89 16.23 2.55 16.81
CA ALA A 89 15.14 1.61 16.53
C ALA A 89 13.89 2.32 16.01
N PHE A 90 13.55 3.49 16.56
CA PHE A 90 12.46 4.35 16.06
C PHE A 90 12.68 4.76 14.60
N ASP A 91 13.88 5.23 14.25
CA ASP A 91 14.21 5.66 12.89
C ASP A 91 14.10 4.50 11.87
N LEU A 92 14.58 3.31 12.26
CA LEU A 92 14.44 2.10 11.44
C LEU A 92 12.97 1.71 11.25
N TYR A 93 12.16 1.86 12.30
CA TYR A 93 10.74 1.59 12.24
C TYR A 93 10.00 2.57 11.33
N GLN A 94 10.32 3.86 11.39
CA GLN A 94 9.78 4.86 10.47
C GLN A 94 10.12 4.53 9.01
N TYR A 95 11.34 4.07 8.74
CA TYR A 95 11.71 3.62 7.40
C TYR A 95 10.88 2.41 6.93
N GLN A 96 10.58 1.47 7.83
CA GLN A 96 9.70 0.34 7.54
C GLN A 96 8.29 0.79 7.12
N ASP A 97 7.73 1.82 7.76
CA ASP A 97 6.42 2.36 7.38
C ASP A 97 6.43 2.97 5.97
N VAL A 98 7.51 3.69 5.60
CA VAL A 98 7.67 4.21 4.23
C VAL A 98 7.71 3.06 3.20
N VAL A 99 8.36 1.94 3.53
CA VAL A 99 8.38 0.75 2.67
C VAL A 99 6.99 0.12 2.56
N ARG A 100 6.24 0.02 3.68
CA ARG A 100 4.84 -0.44 3.68
C ARG A 100 3.97 0.40 2.76
N GLN A 101 3.99 1.73 2.90
CA GLN A 101 3.20 2.64 2.06
C GLN A 101 3.52 2.49 0.57
N LYS A 102 4.79 2.26 0.22
CA LYS A 102 5.20 1.98 -1.17
C LYS A 102 4.64 0.65 -1.66
N LEU A 103 4.68 -0.41 -0.85
CA LEU A 103 4.12 -1.72 -1.20
C LEU A 103 2.60 -1.65 -1.37
N GLU A 104 1.88 -0.92 -0.52
CA GLU A 104 0.44 -0.69 -0.67
C GLU A 104 0.12 0.00 -2.00
N ARG A 105 0.90 1.02 -2.39
CA ARG A 105 0.74 1.70 -3.68
C ARG A 105 0.95 0.73 -4.85
N VAL A 106 2.00 -0.08 -4.80
CA VAL A 106 2.28 -1.09 -5.84
C VAL A 106 1.16 -2.13 -5.90
N GLY A 107 0.67 -2.59 -4.74
CA GLY A 107 -0.45 -3.53 -4.65
C GLY A 107 -1.73 -2.97 -5.29
N ARG A 108 -2.08 -1.72 -5.01
CA ARG A 108 -3.23 -1.03 -5.64
C ARG A 108 -3.07 -0.96 -7.16
N SER A 109 -1.89 -0.58 -7.66
CA SER A 109 -1.63 -0.55 -9.11
C SER A 109 -1.74 -1.94 -9.76
N LEU A 110 -1.29 -3.00 -9.09
CA LEU A 110 -1.44 -4.37 -9.59
C LEU A 110 -2.92 -4.80 -9.67
N ILE A 111 -3.75 -4.38 -8.70
CA ILE A 111 -5.20 -4.62 -8.71
C ILE A 111 -5.86 -3.87 -9.87
N GLU A 112 -5.49 -2.61 -10.11
CA GLU A 112 -6.03 -1.84 -11.24
C GLU A 112 -5.69 -2.49 -12.59
N VAL A 113 -4.44 -2.95 -12.75
CA VAL A 113 -4.00 -3.65 -13.96
C VAL A 113 -4.75 -4.97 -14.12
N SER A 114 -4.92 -5.75 -13.05
CA SER A 114 -5.66 -7.01 -13.12
C SER A 114 -7.12 -6.80 -13.48
N HIS A 115 -7.79 -5.79 -12.92
CA HIS A 115 -9.15 -5.40 -13.28
C HIS A 115 -9.25 -4.96 -14.74
N TYR A 116 -8.30 -4.16 -15.23
CA TYR A 116 -8.27 -3.74 -16.63
C TYR A 116 -8.11 -4.91 -17.60
N VAL A 117 -7.23 -5.86 -17.26
CA VAL A 117 -7.03 -7.09 -18.05
C VAL A 117 -8.29 -7.95 -18.02
N LEU A 118 -8.90 -8.17 -16.85
CA LEU A 118 -10.15 -8.92 -16.72
C LEU A 118 -11.29 -8.26 -17.50
N ALA A 119 -11.45 -6.94 -17.43
CA ALA A 119 -12.48 -6.22 -18.17
C ALA A 119 -12.33 -6.36 -19.70
N ARG A 120 -11.10 -6.53 -20.21
CA ARG A 120 -10.83 -6.77 -21.63
C ARG A 120 -10.90 -8.23 -22.05
N LEU A 121 -10.76 -9.15 -21.10
CA LEU A 121 -10.88 -10.59 -21.33
C LEU A 121 -12.28 -11.12 -21.07
N GLN A 122 -13.14 -10.37 -20.36
CA GLN A 122 -14.54 -10.72 -20.21
C GLN A 122 -15.20 -10.76 -21.60
N PRO A 123 -15.84 -11.87 -21.98
CA PRO A 123 -16.61 -11.92 -23.21
C PRO A 123 -17.69 -10.85 -23.13
N THR A 124 -17.66 -9.90 -24.05
CA THR A 124 -18.75 -8.95 -24.22
C THR A 124 -19.95 -9.77 -24.69
N GLU A 125 -20.90 -10.08 -23.80
CA GLU A 125 -22.13 -10.80 -24.18
C GLU A 125 -22.92 -10.05 -25.28
N ASP A 126 -22.64 -8.76 -25.48
CA ASP A 126 -23.16 -7.93 -26.57
C ASP A 126 -22.62 -8.28 -27.97
N HIS A 127 -21.73 -9.26 -28.09
CA HIS A 127 -21.22 -9.74 -29.39
C HIS A 127 -21.53 -11.20 -29.66
N LEU A 128 -22.50 -11.79 -28.97
CA LEU A 128 -23.16 -12.97 -29.53
C LEU A 128 -24.06 -12.49 -30.68
N PRO A 129 -23.70 -12.71 -31.97
CA PRO A 129 -24.68 -12.55 -33.03
C PRO A 129 -25.86 -13.43 -32.63
N LYS A 130 -27.08 -12.86 -32.56
CA LYS A 130 -28.33 -13.58 -32.29
C LYS A 130 -28.22 -14.98 -32.87
N LEU A 131 -27.99 -15.97 -32.02
CA LEU A 131 -27.83 -17.35 -32.46
C LEU A 131 -29.08 -17.68 -33.27
N ALA A 132 -28.87 -18.07 -34.53
CA ALA A 132 -29.97 -18.37 -35.43
C ALA A 132 -30.86 -19.44 -34.76
N PRO A 133 -32.19 -19.26 -34.73
CA PRO A 133 -33.09 -20.19 -34.07
C PRO A 133 -32.91 -21.57 -34.69
N ALA A 134 -32.82 -22.58 -33.82
CA ALA A 134 -32.46 -23.94 -34.17
C ALA A 134 -33.40 -24.53 -35.23
N GLY A 135 -32.89 -24.65 -36.47
CA GLY A 135 -33.18 -25.64 -37.53
C GLY A 135 -34.62 -25.93 -37.98
N ARG A 136 -35.65 -25.49 -37.26
CA ARG A 136 -37.05 -25.88 -37.48
C ARG A 136 -37.86 -24.81 -38.23
N ASP A 137 -37.35 -23.58 -38.28
CA ASP A 137 -38.04 -22.41 -38.87
C ASP A 137 -37.56 -22.01 -40.27
N ILE A 138 -36.63 -22.76 -40.88
CA ILE A 138 -36.10 -22.45 -42.22
C ILE A 138 -37.16 -22.65 -43.32
N LEU A 139 -38.17 -23.49 -43.08
CA LEU A 139 -39.23 -23.79 -44.06
C LEU A 139 -40.31 -22.70 -44.19
N HIS A 140 -40.34 -21.73 -43.26
CA HIS A 140 -41.35 -20.67 -43.23
C HIS A 140 -40.75 -19.25 -43.37
N ARG A 141 -39.45 -19.14 -43.65
CA ARG A 141 -38.78 -17.85 -43.72
C ARG A 141 -38.98 -17.21 -45.09
N GLU A 142 -39.58 -16.02 -45.12
CA GLU A 142 -39.54 -15.17 -46.31
C GLU A 142 -38.08 -14.82 -46.67
N PRO A 143 -37.73 -14.76 -47.96
CA PRO A 143 -36.36 -14.49 -48.38
C PRO A 143 -35.89 -13.14 -47.83
N GLN A 144 -34.81 -13.16 -47.04
CA GLN A 144 -34.14 -11.93 -46.62
C GLN A 144 -33.54 -11.25 -47.84
N MET A 145 -33.92 -9.99 -48.06
CA MET A 145 -33.26 -9.15 -49.06
C MET A 145 -31.79 -8.97 -48.66
N ALA A 146 -30.89 -9.11 -49.64
CA ALA A 146 -29.46 -8.91 -49.45
C ALA A 146 -29.19 -7.54 -48.82
N ASP A 147 -28.34 -7.49 -47.78
CA ASP A 147 -27.93 -6.26 -47.11
C ASP A 147 -27.33 -5.28 -48.13
N VAL A 148 -28.10 -4.25 -48.46
CA VAL A 148 -27.66 -3.10 -49.27
C VAL A 148 -26.98 -2.10 -48.33
N THR A 149 -25.83 -2.44 -47.77
CA THR A 149 -25.04 -1.53 -46.92
C THR A 149 -23.60 -1.36 -47.41
N LYS A 150 -23.36 -1.59 -48.70
CA LYS A 150 -22.07 -1.25 -49.34
C LYS A 150 -21.86 0.25 -49.58
N ALA A 151 -22.91 1.07 -49.44
CA ALA A 151 -22.84 2.50 -49.74
C ALA A 151 -22.31 3.37 -48.57
N ASP A 152 -22.37 2.89 -47.33
CA ASP A 152 -22.03 3.71 -46.15
C ASP A 152 -20.55 3.67 -45.76
N ALA A 153 -19.82 2.61 -46.13
CA ALA A 153 -18.41 2.49 -45.74
C ALA A 153 -17.53 3.59 -46.38
N ASP A 154 -17.75 3.89 -47.65
CA ASP A 154 -16.98 4.92 -48.37
C ASP A 154 -17.29 6.34 -47.84
N SER A 155 -18.52 6.58 -47.39
CA SER A 155 -18.90 7.86 -46.76
C SER A 155 -18.21 8.05 -45.41
N VAL A 156 -18.16 7.01 -44.59
CA VAL A 156 -17.48 7.05 -43.28
C VAL A 156 -15.97 7.24 -43.44
N VAL A 157 -15.37 6.58 -44.44
CA VAL A 157 -13.94 6.73 -44.76
C VAL A 157 -13.64 8.15 -45.25
N ALA A 158 -14.50 8.72 -46.11
CA ALA A 158 -14.33 10.07 -46.62
C ALA A 158 -14.40 11.14 -45.51
N GLU A 159 -15.35 11.02 -44.56
CA GLU A 159 -15.43 11.92 -43.41
C GLU A 159 -14.18 11.84 -42.52
N PHE A 160 -13.67 10.63 -42.28
CA PHE A 160 -12.48 10.42 -41.47
C PHE A 160 -11.25 11.13 -42.08
N PHE A 161 -11.02 10.97 -43.39
CA PHE A 161 -9.90 11.64 -44.07
C PHE A 161 -10.07 13.16 -44.15
N ALA A 162 -11.30 13.66 -44.34
CA ALA A 162 -11.56 15.10 -44.35
C ALA A 162 -11.25 15.75 -42.99
N LYS A 163 -11.56 15.07 -41.88
CA LYS A 163 -11.27 15.53 -40.53
C LYS A 163 -9.76 15.55 -40.24
N ALA A 164 -9.05 14.49 -40.63
CA ALA A 164 -7.60 14.39 -40.47
C ALA A 164 -6.82 15.47 -41.26
N LEU A 165 -7.30 15.82 -42.47
CA LEU A 165 -6.69 16.88 -43.27
C LEU A 165 -6.90 18.28 -42.66
N LYS A 166 -8.09 18.56 -42.09
CA LYS A 166 -8.37 19.82 -41.40
C LYS A 166 -7.50 20.01 -40.15
N GLU A 167 -7.32 18.96 -39.35
CA GLU A 167 -6.45 19.01 -38.16
C GLU A 167 -4.97 19.22 -38.52
N LYS A 168 -4.51 18.62 -39.63
CA LYS A 168 -3.14 18.80 -40.12
C LYS A 168 -2.90 20.20 -40.70
N ALA A 169 -3.92 20.79 -41.31
CA ALA A 169 -3.87 22.17 -41.81
C ALA A 169 -3.86 23.18 -40.64
N ALA A 170 -4.70 22.99 -39.62
CA ALA A 170 -4.74 23.84 -38.43
C ALA A 170 -3.39 23.88 -37.70
N LYS A 171 -2.72 22.73 -37.55
CA LYS A 171 -1.38 22.63 -36.94
C LYS A 171 -0.24 23.28 -37.77
N LYS A 172 -0.47 23.60 -39.05
CA LYS A 172 0.52 24.29 -39.90
C LYS A 172 0.41 25.81 -39.88
N THR A 173 -0.70 26.36 -39.39
CA THR A 173 -0.95 27.81 -39.31
C THR A 173 -0.61 28.43 -37.94
N GLU A 174 -0.27 27.61 -36.95
CA GLU A 174 0.17 28.04 -35.60
C GLU A 174 1.69 27.95 -35.38
N GLY A 175 2.47 27.82 -36.47
CA GLY A 175 3.94 27.80 -36.46
C GLY A 175 4.54 28.95 -37.24
#